data_AF-A0AA36MUH9-F1
#
_entry.id   AF-A0AA36MUH9-F1
#
_cell.length_a   1.000
_cell.length_b   1.000
_cell.length_c   1.000
_cell.angle_alpha   90.00
_cell.angle_beta   90.00
_cell.angle_gamma   90.00
#
_symmetry.space_group_name_H-M   'P 1'
#
loop_
_entity.id
_entity.type
_entity.pdbx_description
1 polymer ?
#
loop_
_entity_poly.entity_id
_entity_poly.type
_entity_poly.pdbx_seq_one_letter_code
_entity_poly.pdbx_strand_id
1 'polypeptide(L)'
;MTKGVYGLLGDSSLYCKKSNGKKAQLKAELSWQLPGLHLQYAGGGGVREILQMLKRSDGFQVLGVSYFGNEHVTKPMDHKIYKPLWEELFEEIRQKCDRAVFFMGGYSQRYGYKQVYDDNMGTIREWIADAGLAVRTDFEKVRDWPLGDSLHFAASVKEEVASYLRDLLLNAPPVKNAKPSCEKHEKLPAARSPVTPVPVVGSGRRWGRATAQPEKRMVYKEQQVWDPFMNEYFTVLVEVPIEIVKPRDDIAEEVAEGFAQSKFGDILEKLEGVKHAIAVEGLTQMGQFILHRELCM
;
A
#
# COMPACT_ATOMS: atom_id res chain seq x y z
N MET A 1 6.47 -10.91 -22.47
CA MET A 1 6.45 -9.57 -21.85
C MET A 1 7.36 -9.62 -20.64
N THR A 2 8.41 -8.80 -20.58
CA THR A 2 9.24 -8.64 -19.39
C THR A 2 8.34 -8.13 -18.25
N LYS A 3 8.36 -8.81 -17.09
CA LYS A 3 7.62 -8.38 -15.90
C LYS A 3 8.32 -7.14 -15.33
N GLY A 4 7.85 -5.94 -15.71
CA GLY A 4 8.29 -4.71 -15.05
C GLY A 4 7.72 -4.61 -13.64
N VAL A 5 8.46 -3.99 -12.72
CA VAL A 5 7.96 -3.66 -11.38
C VAL A 5 7.30 -2.29 -11.46
N TYR A 6 5.97 -2.24 -11.38
CA TYR A 6 5.20 -1.01 -11.51
C TYR A 6 4.75 -0.52 -10.13
N GLY A 7 4.88 0.77 -9.85
CA GLY A 7 4.30 1.43 -8.70
C GLY A 7 3.18 2.38 -9.14
N LEU A 8 2.06 2.38 -8.43
CA LEU A 8 1.03 3.39 -8.56
C LEU A 8 0.63 3.88 -7.17
N LEU A 9 1.07 5.08 -6.84
CA LEU A 9 0.87 5.72 -5.54
C LEU A 9 -0.06 6.91 -5.68
N GLY A 10 -0.83 7.23 -4.64
CA GLY A 10 -1.71 8.40 -4.73
C GLY A 10 -2.63 8.60 -3.54
N ASP A 11 -3.57 9.50 -3.76
CA ASP A 11 -4.66 9.77 -2.84
C ASP A 11 -5.92 8.96 -3.18
N SER A 12 -7.10 9.41 -2.74
CA SER A 12 -8.37 8.74 -3.04
C SER A 12 -8.78 8.74 -4.51
N SER A 13 -8.06 9.44 -5.40
CA SER A 13 -8.23 9.34 -6.87
C SER A 13 -7.96 7.94 -7.42
N LEU A 14 -7.29 7.05 -6.65
CA LEU A 14 -7.01 5.67 -7.02
C LEU A 14 -8.13 4.66 -6.71
N TYR A 15 -9.33 5.15 -6.38
CA TYR A 15 -10.53 4.33 -6.37
C TYR A 15 -11.74 5.10 -6.92
N CYS A 16 -12.74 4.36 -7.40
CA CYS A 16 -14.02 4.93 -7.81
C CYS A 16 -15.07 4.76 -6.70
N LYS A 17 -16.16 5.52 -6.75
CA LYS A 17 -17.28 5.41 -5.80
C LYS A 17 -18.50 4.80 -6.48
N LYS A 18 -19.13 3.84 -5.80
CA LYS A 18 -20.47 3.34 -6.16
C LYS A 18 -21.54 4.30 -5.63
N SER A 19 -22.74 4.28 -6.21
CA SER A 19 -23.89 5.07 -5.75
C SER A 19 -24.28 4.81 -4.28
N ASN A 20 -23.95 3.65 -3.74
CA ASN A 20 -24.14 3.30 -2.33
C ASN A 20 -22.97 3.71 -1.41
N GLY A 21 -22.06 4.57 -1.89
CA GLY A 21 -20.91 5.06 -1.14
C GLY A 21 -19.75 4.09 -0.99
N LYS A 22 -19.87 2.83 -1.44
CA LYS A 22 -18.78 1.85 -1.35
C LYS A 22 -17.67 2.16 -2.36
N LYS A 23 -16.41 1.93 -1.96
CA LYS A 23 -15.25 2.03 -2.83
C LYS A 23 -15.29 0.93 -3.91
N ALA A 24 -14.93 1.27 -5.13
CA ALA A 24 -14.68 0.35 -6.23
C ALA A 24 -13.18 0.46 -6.58
N GLN A 25 -12.43 -0.54 -6.13
CA GLN A 25 -10.96 -0.55 -6.22
C GLN A 25 -10.50 -0.71 -7.67
N LEU A 26 -9.52 0.09 -8.09
CA LEU A 26 -8.88 -0.02 -9.41
C LEU A 26 -7.86 -1.17 -9.48
N LYS A 27 -7.34 -1.60 -8.32
CA LYS A 27 -6.27 -2.61 -8.23
C LYS A 27 -6.60 -3.90 -8.98
N ALA A 28 -7.82 -4.42 -8.82
CA ALA A 28 -8.23 -5.65 -9.49
C ALA A 28 -8.13 -5.52 -11.02
N GLU A 29 -8.60 -4.41 -11.60
CA GLU A 29 -8.56 -4.18 -13.05
C GLU A 29 -7.13 -4.01 -13.58
N LEU A 30 -6.29 -3.30 -12.82
CA LEU A 30 -4.93 -2.99 -13.20
C LEU A 30 -3.97 -4.17 -13.04
N SER A 31 -4.12 -4.98 -11.99
CA SER A 31 -3.19 -6.08 -11.69
C SER A 31 -3.20 -7.19 -12.76
N TRP A 32 -4.32 -7.40 -13.46
CA TRP A 32 -4.37 -8.32 -14.60
C TRP A 32 -3.58 -7.78 -15.81
N GLN A 33 -3.60 -6.46 -16.00
CA GLN A 33 -3.02 -5.78 -17.16
C GLN A 33 -1.54 -5.43 -16.96
N LEU A 34 -1.13 -5.23 -15.70
CA LEU A 34 0.24 -4.92 -15.29
C LEU A 34 0.68 -5.93 -14.22
N PRO A 35 1.10 -7.15 -14.62
CA PRO A 35 1.63 -8.12 -13.68
C PRO A 35 2.86 -7.54 -12.95
N GLY A 36 2.81 -7.49 -11.62
CA GLY A 36 3.84 -6.84 -10.79
C GLY A 36 3.50 -5.40 -10.39
N LEU A 37 2.26 -4.96 -10.56
CA LEU A 37 1.80 -3.67 -10.06
C LEU A 37 1.63 -3.66 -8.53
N HIS A 38 2.30 -2.71 -7.91
CA HIS A 38 2.11 -2.30 -6.52
C HIS A 38 1.27 -1.02 -6.49
N LEU A 39 -0.03 -1.17 -6.19
CA LEU A 39 -0.94 -0.04 -6.01
C LEU A 39 -1.16 0.23 -4.52
N GLN A 40 -0.85 1.45 -4.08
CA GLN A 40 -1.11 1.94 -2.73
C GLN A 40 -1.73 3.34 -2.78
N TYR A 41 -2.61 3.65 -1.82
CA TYR A 41 -3.19 4.98 -1.71
C TYR A 41 -3.48 5.35 -0.26
N ALA A 42 -3.51 6.65 0.02
CA ALA A 42 -3.97 7.21 1.28
C ALA A 42 -5.25 8.03 1.04
N GLY A 43 -6.39 7.57 1.54
CA GLY A 43 -7.65 8.30 1.41
C GLY A 43 -7.58 9.65 2.14
N GLY A 44 -7.71 10.76 1.39
CA GLY A 44 -7.49 12.10 1.93
C GLY A 44 -6.02 12.48 2.17
N GLY A 45 -5.08 11.60 1.81
CA GLY A 45 -3.65 11.84 1.95
C GLY A 45 -3.13 12.86 0.94
N GLY A 46 -1.93 13.37 1.22
CA GLY A 46 -1.22 14.35 0.44
C GLY A 46 0.20 13.93 0.09
N VAL A 47 1.06 14.92 -0.20
CA VAL A 47 2.45 14.69 -0.64
C VAL A 47 3.27 13.93 0.40
N ARG A 48 2.99 14.16 1.70
CA ARG A 48 3.69 13.50 2.80
C ARG A 48 3.44 11.99 2.80
N GLU A 49 2.19 11.57 2.60
CA GLU A 49 1.81 10.17 2.60
C GLU A 49 2.41 9.45 1.38
N ILE A 50 2.39 10.09 0.21
CA ILE A 50 3.00 9.56 -1.02
C ILE A 50 4.51 9.37 -0.84
N LEU A 51 5.19 10.37 -0.26
CA LEU A 51 6.61 10.27 0.06
C LEU A 51 6.91 9.10 1.01
N GLN A 52 6.11 8.92 2.06
CA GLN A 52 6.28 7.80 2.99
C GLN A 52 6.06 6.44 2.32
N MET A 53 5.05 6.31 1.45
CA MET A 53 4.80 5.10 0.67
C MET A 53 6.01 4.76 -0.21
N LEU A 54 6.56 5.74 -0.92
CA LEU A 54 7.74 5.53 -1.76
C LEU A 54 8.99 5.17 -0.94
N LYS A 55 9.22 5.85 0.20
CA LYS A 55 10.34 5.55 1.10
C LYS A 55 10.32 4.14 1.66
N ARG A 56 9.13 3.59 1.94
CA ARG A 56 8.95 2.21 2.43
C ARG A 56 9.07 1.15 1.33
N SER A 57 8.99 1.56 0.07
CA SER A 57 9.17 0.65 -1.06
C SER A 57 10.65 0.42 -1.40
N ASP A 58 10.93 -0.75 -2.00
CA ASP A 58 12.25 -1.07 -2.57
C ASP A 58 12.55 -0.32 -3.87
N GLY A 59 11.58 0.45 -4.38
CA GLY A 59 11.61 1.16 -5.66
C GLY A 59 10.81 0.45 -6.75
N PHE A 60 10.64 1.16 -7.87
CA PHE A 60 9.82 0.70 -9.00
C PHE A 60 10.56 1.00 -10.29
N GLN A 61 10.48 0.10 -11.27
CA GLN A 61 10.99 0.42 -12.60
C GLN A 61 10.19 1.60 -13.21
N VAL A 62 8.87 1.59 -13.00
CA VAL A 62 7.97 2.64 -13.46
C VAL A 62 7.05 3.06 -12.32
N LEU A 63 7.02 4.36 -12.02
CA LEU A 63 6.14 4.93 -11.00
C LEU A 63 5.08 5.85 -11.63
N GLY A 64 3.83 5.61 -11.30
CA GLY A 64 2.75 6.58 -11.46
C GLY A 64 2.40 7.21 -10.13
N VAL A 65 2.19 8.52 -10.10
CA VAL A 65 1.67 9.24 -8.94
C VAL A 65 0.35 9.92 -9.31
N SER A 66 -0.76 9.48 -8.71
CA SER A 66 -2.07 10.12 -8.88
C SER A 66 -2.35 11.07 -7.72
N TYR A 67 -2.40 12.37 -8.00
CA TYR A 67 -2.47 13.40 -6.96
C TYR A 67 -3.45 14.52 -7.33
N PHE A 68 -4.47 14.70 -6.49
CA PHE A 68 -5.56 15.65 -6.67
C PHE A 68 -5.62 16.70 -5.55
N GLY A 69 -4.58 16.81 -4.72
CA GLY A 69 -4.33 18.00 -3.90
C GLY A 69 -5.28 18.21 -2.72
N ASN A 70 -5.59 17.15 -1.97
CA ASN A 70 -6.49 17.21 -0.79
C ASN A 70 -6.12 18.34 0.20
N GLU A 71 -4.83 18.60 0.37
CA GLU A 71 -4.28 19.60 1.30
C GLU A 71 -4.26 21.04 0.76
N HIS A 72 -4.69 21.25 -0.49
CA HIS A 72 -4.58 22.52 -1.22
C HIS A 72 -5.91 23.10 -1.69
N VAL A 73 -7.03 22.65 -1.11
CA VAL A 73 -8.39 22.97 -1.58
C VAL A 73 -8.86 24.39 -1.24
N THR A 74 -8.59 24.88 -0.03
CA THR A 74 -9.34 26.02 0.54
C THR A 74 -8.53 27.30 0.75
N LYS A 75 -7.20 27.20 0.81
CA LYS A 75 -6.30 28.31 1.18
C LYS A 75 -5.04 28.27 0.31
N PRO A 76 -4.35 29.42 0.16
CA PRO A 76 -3.05 29.44 -0.50
C PRO A 76 -2.09 28.46 0.17
N MET A 77 -1.34 27.71 -0.64
CA MET A 77 -0.36 26.75 -0.17
C MET A 77 0.78 27.46 0.58
N ASP A 78 1.19 26.94 1.72
CA ASP A 78 2.39 27.41 2.40
C ASP A 78 3.63 26.81 1.75
N HIS A 79 4.31 27.59 0.91
CA HIS A 79 5.49 27.14 0.18
C HIS A 79 6.64 26.74 1.11
N LYS A 80 6.73 27.29 2.33
CA LYS A 80 7.79 26.93 3.28
C LYS A 80 7.61 25.52 3.83
N ILE A 81 6.38 25.03 3.89
CA ILE A 81 6.04 23.69 4.36
C ILE A 81 6.08 22.69 3.21
N TYR A 82 5.42 23.01 2.09
CA TYR A 82 5.19 22.03 1.04
C TYR A 82 6.32 21.91 0.03
N LYS A 83 7.03 23.00 -0.31
CA LYS A 83 8.12 22.92 -1.28
C LYS A 83 9.21 21.93 -0.86
N PRO A 84 9.69 21.90 0.41
CA PRO A 84 10.65 20.91 0.85
C PRO A 84 10.15 19.46 0.75
N LEU A 85 8.86 19.21 1.02
CA LEU A 85 8.27 17.87 0.90
C LEU A 85 8.23 17.39 -0.55
N TRP A 86 7.90 18.29 -1.48
CA TRP A 86 7.93 18.01 -2.91
C TRP A 86 9.36 17.78 -3.41
N GLU A 87 10.32 18.61 -3.01
CA GLU A 87 11.74 18.43 -3.34
C GLU A 87 12.27 17.08 -2.84
N GLU A 88 11.91 16.68 -1.63
CA GLU A 88 12.26 15.37 -1.06
C GLU A 88 11.61 14.22 -1.83
N LEU A 89 10.34 14.35 -2.23
CA LEU A 89 9.68 13.37 -3.09
C LEU A 89 10.37 13.25 -4.46
N PHE A 90 10.79 14.35 -5.07
CA PHE A 90 11.50 14.31 -6.34
C PHE A 90 12.85 13.58 -6.23
N GLU A 91 13.58 13.82 -5.15
CA GLU A 91 14.84 13.13 -4.92
C GLU A 91 14.64 11.63 -4.69
N GLU A 92 13.63 11.25 -3.90
CA GLU A 92 13.29 9.84 -3.68
C GLU A 92 12.92 9.14 -5.00
N ILE A 93 12.14 9.81 -5.88
CA ILE A 93 11.80 9.29 -7.21
C ILE A 93 13.06 9.06 -8.05
N ARG A 94 14.00 10.00 -8.08
CA ARG A 94 15.26 9.84 -8.84
C ARG A 94 16.15 8.71 -8.34
N GLN A 95 16.03 8.35 -7.06
CA GLN A 95 16.80 7.28 -6.45
C GLN A 95 16.18 5.89 -6.67
N LYS A 96 14.85 5.85 -6.81
CA LYS A 96 14.08 4.59 -6.76
C LYS A 96 13.37 4.23 -8.05
N CYS A 97 13.35 5.12 -9.03
CA CYS A 97 12.56 4.93 -10.24
C CYS A 97 13.33 5.28 -11.52
N ASP A 98 13.22 4.42 -12.53
CA ASP A 98 13.78 4.68 -13.85
C ASP A 98 12.88 5.62 -14.67
N ARG A 99 11.55 5.44 -14.52
CA ARG A 99 10.51 6.18 -15.24
C ARG A 99 9.45 6.65 -14.27
N ALA A 100 8.95 7.87 -14.44
CA ALA A 100 7.90 8.40 -13.58
C ALA A 100 6.96 9.35 -14.32
N VAL A 101 5.68 9.33 -13.92
CA VAL A 101 4.66 10.27 -14.40
C VAL A 101 3.68 10.63 -13.29
N PHE A 102 3.36 11.92 -13.19
CA PHE A 102 2.30 12.43 -12.34
C PHE A 102 1.01 12.56 -13.12
N PHE A 103 -0.09 12.07 -12.56
CA PHE A 103 -1.44 12.37 -13.01
C PHE A 103 -2.08 13.36 -12.02
N MET A 104 -2.28 14.59 -12.49
CA MET A 104 -2.79 15.72 -11.69
C MET A 104 -3.93 16.41 -12.42
N GLY A 105 -4.97 15.65 -12.70
CA GLY A 105 -6.12 16.11 -13.49
C GLY A 105 -7.18 16.86 -12.70
N GLY A 106 -6.99 17.07 -11.40
CA GLY A 106 -7.93 17.84 -10.61
C GLY A 106 -7.88 19.34 -10.94
N TYR A 107 -9.05 19.95 -11.08
CA TYR A 107 -9.23 21.39 -11.26
C TYR A 107 -10.50 21.90 -10.56
N SER A 108 -10.52 23.18 -10.18
CA SER A 108 -11.48 23.72 -9.21
C SER A 108 -12.92 23.62 -9.69
N GLN A 109 -13.17 23.97 -10.96
CA GLN A 109 -14.50 23.91 -11.57
C GLN A 109 -15.09 22.49 -11.54
N ARG A 110 -14.25 21.45 -11.62
CA ARG A 110 -14.73 20.05 -11.59
C ARG A 110 -15.42 19.68 -10.28
N TYR A 111 -14.89 20.21 -9.18
CA TYR A 111 -15.23 19.81 -7.81
C TYR A 111 -15.95 20.90 -7.02
N GLY A 112 -16.27 22.03 -7.66
CA GLY A 112 -16.87 23.19 -7.00
C GLY A 112 -15.94 23.88 -6.00
N TYR A 113 -14.62 23.78 -6.20
CA TYR A 113 -13.63 24.47 -5.39
C TYR A 113 -13.41 25.91 -5.87
N LYS A 114 -12.67 26.68 -5.07
CA LYS A 114 -12.29 28.06 -5.41
C LYS A 114 -11.04 28.09 -6.29
N GLN A 115 -10.82 29.21 -6.97
CA GLN A 115 -9.64 29.47 -7.81
C GLN A 115 -8.30 29.16 -7.11
N VAL A 116 -8.22 29.38 -5.80
CA VAL A 116 -7.02 29.09 -5.00
C VAL A 116 -6.53 27.63 -5.13
N TYR A 117 -7.44 26.68 -5.38
CA TYR A 117 -7.06 25.30 -5.66
C TYR A 117 -6.31 25.17 -6.98
N ASP A 118 -6.79 25.82 -8.05
CA ASP A 118 -6.12 25.79 -9.35
C ASP A 118 -4.77 26.51 -9.30
N ASP A 119 -4.68 27.60 -8.55
CA ASP A 119 -3.43 28.34 -8.34
C ASP A 119 -2.39 27.43 -7.65
N ASN A 120 -2.78 26.78 -6.55
CA ASN A 120 -1.91 25.85 -5.83
C ASN A 120 -1.48 24.66 -6.71
N MET A 121 -2.43 24.04 -7.42
CA MET A 121 -2.14 22.93 -8.31
C MET A 121 -1.27 23.36 -9.50
N GLY A 122 -1.41 24.59 -9.98
CA GLY A 122 -0.56 25.22 -10.99
C GLY A 122 0.88 25.28 -10.52
N THR A 123 1.11 25.86 -9.33
CA THR A 123 2.44 25.93 -8.71
C THR A 123 3.09 24.57 -8.51
N ILE A 124 2.34 23.55 -8.08
CA ILE A 124 2.91 22.20 -7.90
C ILE A 124 3.30 21.58 -9.25
N ARG A 125 2.48 21.77 -10.29
CA ARG A 125 2.80 21.30 -11.65
C ARG A 125 4.07 21.95 -12.20
N GLU A 126 4.26 23.25 -11.92
CA GLU A 126 5.50 23.96 -12.24
C GLU A 126 6.71 23.35 -11.50
N TRP A 127 6.60 23.09 -10.19
CA TRP A 127 7.68 22.43 -9.43
C TRP A 127 8.05 21.05 -9.97
N ILE A 128 7.05 20.26 -10.38
CA ILE A 128 7.28 18.94 -11.00
C ILE A 128 8.01 19.08 -12.34
N ALA A 129 7.59 20.04 -13.18
CA ALA A 129 8.20 20.30 -14.47
C ALA A 129 9.66 20.79 -14.32
N ASP A 130 9.90 21.71 -13.39
CA ASP A 130 11.24 22.23 -13.06
C ASP A 130 12.17 21.12 -12.54
N ALA A 131 11.62 20.16 -11.79
CA ALA A 131 12.35 18.97 -11.35
C ALA A 131 12.66 17.98 -12.49
N GLY A 132 12.17 18.22 -13.71
CA GLY A 132 12.37 17.39 -14.88
C GLY A 132 11.49 16.14 -14.92
N LEU A 133 10.40 16.13 -14.14
CA LEU A 133 9.44 15.03 -14.07
C LEU A 133 8.22 15.35 -14.93
N ALA A 134 7.57 14.32 -15.46
CA ALA A 134 6.41 14.52 -16.32
C ALA A 134 5.12 14.64 -15.51
N VAL A 135 4.26 15.56 -15.94
CA VAL A 135 2.92 15.74 -15.40
C VAL A 135 1.88 15.70 -16.51
N ARG A 136 0.76 15.04 -16.21
CA ARG A 136 -0.38 14.82 -17.08
C ARG A 136 -1.63 15.32 -16.38
N THR A 137 -2.29 16.30 -16.97
CA THR A 137 -3.53 16.86 -16.43
C THR A 137 -4.74 16.20 -17.07
N ASP A 138 -4.75 16.10 -18.40
CA ASP A 138 -5.80 15.46 -19.19
C ASP A 138 -7.22 15.89 -18.72
N PHE A 139 -7.38 17.20 -18.48
CA PHE A 139 -8.58 17.81 -17.88
C PHE A 139 -9.88 17.45 -18.61
N GLU A 140 -9.83 17.31 -19.94
CA GLU A 140 -10.99 16.91 -20.73
C GLU A 140 -11.49 15.51 -20.34
N LYS A 141 -10.60 14.55 -20.12
CA LYS A 141 -10.98 13.21 -19.66
C LYS A 141 -11.60 13.26 -18.27
N VAL A 142 -10.97 14.02 -17.36
CA VAL A 142 -11.47 14.19 -15.98
C VAL A 142 -12.83 14.87 -15.94
N ARG A 143 -13.06 15.83 -16.83
CA ARG A 143 -14.36 16.50 -17.02
C ARG A 143 -15.43 15.49 -17.43
N ASP A 144 -15.11 14.65 -18.40
CA ASP A 144 -16.08 13.77 -19.06
C ASP A 144 -16.40 12.52 -18.23
N TRP A 145 -15.48 12.08 -17.36
CA TRP A 145 -15.75 10.99 -16.43
C TRP A 145 -16.76 11.39 -15.36
N PRO A 146 -17.90 10.69 -15.22
CA PRO A 146 -18.89 10.97 -14.19
C PRO A 146 -18.31 10.77 -12.78
N LEU A 147 -18.83 11.52 -11.80
CA LEU A 147 -18.51 11.31 -10.39
C LEU A 147 -19.57 10.42 -9.73
N GLY A 148 -19.12 9.57 -8.80
CA GLY A 148 -20.00 8.74 -7.97
C GLY A 148 -20.42 9.45 -6.67
N ASP A 149 -19.66 10.46 -6.26
CA ASP A 149 -20.02 11.43 -5.21
C ASP A 149 -19.56 12.84 -5.65
N SER A 150 -19.33 13.78 -4.73
CA SER A 150 -18.86 15.12 -5.11
C SER A 150 -17.39 15.18 -5.54
N LEU A 151 -16.61 14.11 -5.38
CA LEU A 151 -15.14 14.12 -5.52
C LEU A 151 -14.58 12.96 -6.36
N HIS A 152 -15.10 11.76 -6.18
CA HIS A 152 -14.53 10.54 -6.71
C HIS A 152 -15.23 10.14 -8.01
N PHE A 153 -14.46 9.60 -8.97
CA PHE A 153 -15.02 9.06 -10.20
C PHE A 153 -16.06 7.95 -9.92
N ALA A 154 -17.09 7.89 -10.73
CA ALA A 154 -18.14 6.89 -10.59
C ALA A 154 -17.60 5.50 -10.93
N ALA A 155 -18.12 4.48 -10.24
CA ALA A 155 -17.77 3.10 -10.53
C ALA A 155 -18.12 2.66 -11.97
N SER A 156 -18.99 3.39 -12.66
CA SER A 156 -19.35 3.14 -14.06
C SER A 156 -18.21 3.40 -15.06
N VAL A 157 -17.20 4.19 -14.70
CA VAL A 157 -16.02 4.46 -15.55
C VAL A 157 -14.73 3.83 -15.02
N LYS A 158 -14.86 2.91 -14.05
CA LYS A 158 -13.73 2.25 -13.40
C LYS A 158 -12.76 1.59 -14.40
N GLU A 159 -13.28 0.90 -15.42
CA GLU A 159 -12.48 0.23 -16.44
C GLU A 159 -11.74 1.24 -17.33
N GLU A 160 -12.38 2.35 -17.67
CA GLU A 160 -11.79 3.41 -18.49
C GLU A 160 -10.66 4.12 -17.73
N VAL A 161 -10.90 4.47 -16.47
CA VAL A 161 -9.88 5.05 -15.57
C VAL A 161 -8.71 4.09 -15.40
N ALA A 162 -8.96 2.79 -15.19
CA ALA A 162 -7.92 1.78 -15.10
C ALA A 162 -7.11 1.67 -16.41
N SER A 163 -7.77 1.62 -17.57
CA SER A 163 -7.08 1.59 -18.87
C SER A 163 -6.21 2.84 -19.07
N TYR A 164 -6.71 4.00 -18.68
CA TYR A 164 -5.97 5.25 -18.77
C TYR A 164 -4.71 5.24 -17.88
N LEU A 165 -4.84 4.81 -16.61
CA LEU A 165 -3.70 4.72 -15.69
C LEU A 165 -2.67 3.68 -16.16
N ARG A 166 -3.11 2.57 -16.75
CA ARG A 166 -2.21 1.62 -17.41
C ARG A 166 -1.42 2.30 -18.51
N ASP A 167 -2.10 3.01 -19.41
CA ASP A 167 -1.44 3.65 -20.56
C ASP A 167 -0.48 4.75 -20.12
N LEU A 168 -0.80 5.48 -19.05
CA LEU A 168 0.13 6.41 -18.41
C LEU A 168 1.41 5.70 -17.93
N LEU A 169 1.28 4.58 -17.22
CA LEU A 169 2.43 3.83 -16.73
C LEU A 169 3.27 3.27 -17.90
N LEU A 170 2.64 2.65 -18.89
CA LEU A 170 3.35 2.09 -20.04
C LEU A 170 4.11 3.16 -20.85
N ASN A 171 3.61 4.39 -20.86
CA ASN A 171 4.19 5.52 -21.59
C ASN A 171 4.93 6.54 -20.69
N ALA A 172 5.15 6.26 -19.42
CA ALA A 172 5.84 7.17 -18.50
C ALA A 172 7.24 7.53 -19.02
N PRO A 173 7.68 8.79 -19.06
CA PRO A 173 9.02 9.09 -19.57
C PRO A 173 10.11 8.71 -18.56
N PRO A 174 11.37 8.61 -19.02
CA PRO A 174 12.52 8.45 -18.13
C PRO A 174 12.63 9.61 -17.13
N VAL A 175 13.02 9.29 -15.90
CA VAL A 175 13.34 10.30 -14.90
C VAL A 175 14.67 10.95 -15.25
N LYS A 176 14.68 12.27 -15.44
CA LYS A 176 15.93 13.02 -15.68
C LYS A 176 16.83 12.95 -14.46
N ASN A 177 18.13 12.74 -14.69
CA ASN A 177 19.14 12.61 -13.64
C ASN A 177 18.84 11.47 -12.65
N ALA A 178 18.14 10.41 -13.10
CA ALA A 178 18.01 9.19 -12.33
C ALA A 178 19.40 8.69 -11.93
N LYS A 179 19.58 8.35 -10.66
CA LYS A 179 20.83 7.72 -10.24
C LYS A 179 20.82 6.31 -10.84
N PRO A 180 21.91 5.86 -11.49
CA PRO A 180 21.96 4.53 -12.06
C PRO A 180 21.62 3.52 -10.97
N SER A 181 20.57 2.74 -11.21
CA SER A 181 20.14 1.64 -10.34
C SER A 181 21.16 0.52 -10.47
N CYS A 182 22.35 0.69 -9.90
CA CYS A 182 23.31 -0.39 -9.78
C CYS A 182 22.62 -1.55 -9.05
N GLU A 183 22.32 -2.61 -9.80
CA GLU A 183 22.12 -4.00 -9.34
C GLU A 183 20.82 -4.42 -8.62
N LYS A 184 19.71 -3.66 -8.64
CA LYS A 184 18.54 -4.02 -7.79
C LYS A 184 17.44 -4.89 -8.39
N HIS A 185 17.30 -4.99 -9.71
CA HIS A 185 16.16 -5.69 -10.32
C HIS A 185 16.49 -7.10 -10.89
N GLU A 186 17.72 -7.60 -10.75
CA GLU A 186 18.16 -8.86 -11.39
C GLU A 186 18.06 -10.11 -10.50
N LYS A 187 17.61 -10.01 -9.24
CA LYS A 187 17.46 -11.19 -8.36
C LYS A 187 16.01 -11.53 -8.07
N LEU A 188 15.29 -11.96 -9.10
CA LEU A 188 14.23 -12.96 -8.89
C LEU A 188 14.93 -14.31 -8.69
N PRO A 189 14.76 -15.02 -7.55
CA PRO A 189 15.32 -16.35 -7.40
C PRO A 189 14.75 -17.24 -8.51
N ALA A 190 15.63 -17.87 -9.28
CA ALA A 190 15.25 -18.89 -10.25
C ALA A 190 14.28 -19.87 -9.60
N ALA A 191 13.15 -20.10 -10.26
CA ALA A 191 12.14 -21.06 -9.83
C ALA A 191 12.86 -22.35 -9.44
N ARG A 192 12.75 -22.74 -8.15
CA ARG A 192 13.24 -24.04 -7.71
C ARG A 192 12.48 -25.09 -8.52
N SER A 193 13.23 -25.92 -9.23
CA SER A 193 12.71 -27.07 -9.97
C SER A 193 11.73 -27.88 -9.12
N PRO A 194 10.67 -28.46 -9.72
CA PRO A 194 9.69 -29.22 -8.98
C PRO A 194 10.37 -30.39 -8.27
N VAL A 195 10.23 -30.43 -6.95
CA VAL A 195 10.66 -31.54 -6.11
C VAL A 195 9.79 -32.75 -6.51
N THR A 196 10.43 -33.77 -7.07
CA THR A 196 9.83 -35.09 -7.30
C THR A 196 9.28 -35.65 -5.98
N PRO A 197 8.07 -36.24 -5.97
CA PRO A 197 7.54 -36.88 -4.77
C PRO A 197 8.34 -38.16 -4.47
N VAL A 198 8.87 -38.26 -3.25
CA VAL A 198 9.49 -39.48 -2.73
C VAL A 198 8.36 -40.47 -2.39
N PRO A 199 8.46 -41.75 -2.80
CA PRO A 199 7.41 -42.73 -2.53
C PRO A 199 7.39 -43.14 -1.06
N VAL A 200 6.17 -43.29 -0.53
CA VAL A 200 5.87 -43.84 0.78
C VAL A 200 6.24 -45.31 0.81
N VAL A 201 7.15 -45.71 1.69
CA VAL A 201 7.35 -47.11 2.09
C VAL A 201 7.44 -47.18 3.61
N GLY A 202 6.48 -47.86 4.23
CA GLY A 202 6.48 -48.13 5.66
C GLY A 202 7.38 -49.32 6.03
N SER A 203 8.00 -49.26 7.21
CA SER A 203 8.10 -50.40 8.14
C SER A 203 8.84 -50.05 9.44
N GLY A 204 8.11 -50.24 10.55
CA GLY A 204 8.53 -50.71 11.88
C GLY A 204 9.95 -50.55 12.45
N ARG A 205 9.99 -49.86 13.60
CA ARG A 205 10.54 -50.27 14.94
C ARG A 205 11.68 -49.43 15.56
N ARG A 206 11.40 -49.11 16.83
CA ARG A 206 12.24 -48.95 18.05
C ARG A 206 13.08 -47.68 18.24
N TRP A 207 12.43 -46.73 18.93
CA TRP A 207 12.87 -46.01 20.13
C TRP A 207 14.35 -46.12 20.56
N GLY A 208 15.11 -45.09 20.21
CA GLY A 208 16.27 -44.63 20.97
C GLY A 208 15.95 -43.27 21.59
N ARG A 209 16.07 -43.15 22.92
CA ARG A 209 15.98 -41.89 23.65
C ARG A 209 17.13 -40.97 23.23
N ALA A 210 16.80 -39.90 22.52
CA ALA A 210 17.54 -38.65 22.58
C ALA A 210 16.55 -37.58 23.08
N THR A 211 16.99 -36.84 24.08
CA THR A 211 16.25 -35.82 24.81
C THR A 211 15.74 -34.72 23.88
N ALA A 212 14.45 -34.78 23.50
CA ALA A 212 13.75 -33.67 22.89
C ALA A 212 13.14 -32.80 24.00
N GLN A 213 13.43 -31.50 23.97
CA GLN A 213 12.69 -30.51 24.76
C GLN A 213 11.19 -30.61 24.44
N PRO A 214 10.29 -30.31 25.39
CA PRO A 214 8.87 -30.28 25.10
C PRO A 214 8.61 -29.21 24.04
N GLU A 215 8.23 -29.62 22.83
CA GLU A 215 7.72 -28.71 21.81
C GLU A 215 6.50 -27.99 22.41
N LYS A 216 6.65 -26.68 22.63
CA LYS A 216 5.55 -25.82 23.04
C LYS A 216 4.49 -25.88 21.95
N ARG A 217 3.36 -26.52 22.26
CA ARG A 217 2.20 -26.52 21.38
C ARG A 217 1.58 -25.12 21.42
N MET A 218 1.50 -24.47 20.27
CA MET A 218 0.91 -23.14 20.08
C MET A 218 -0.43 -23.28 19.36
N VAL A 219 -1.37 -22.36 19.62
CA VAL A 219 -2.65 -22.25 18.89
C VAL A 219 -2.73 -20.88 18.26
N TYR A 220 -3.18 -20.83 17.01
CA TYR A 220 -3.47 -19.59 16.29
C TYR A 220 -4.96 -19.30 16.38
N LYS A 221 -5.34 -18.13 16.91
CA LYS A 221 -6.74 -17.66 16.93
C LYS A 221 -6.90 -16.52 15.95
N GLU A 222 -7.88 -16.65 15.07
CA GLU A 222 -8.25 -15.64 14.09
C GLU A 222 -9.28 -14.68 14.72
N GLN A 223 -9.02 -13.38 14.68
CA GLN A 223 -9.94 -12.38 15.22
C GLN A 223 -10.05 -11.17 14.30
N GLN A 224 -11.28 -10.69 14.08
CA GLN A 224 -11.53 -9.47 13.33
C GLN A 224 -11.47 -8.26 14.26
N VAL A 225 -10.65 -7.27 13.90
CA VAL A 225 -10.45 -6.03 14.64
C VAL A 225 -10.80 -4.86 13.73
N TRP A 226 -11.58 -3.92 14.24
CA TRP A 226 -11.97 -2.71 13.53
C TRP A 226 -10.88 -1.63 13.66
N ASP A 227 -10.42 -1.08 12.53
CA ASP A 227 -9.51 0.06 12.53
C ASP A 227 -10.29 1.37 12.26
N PRO A 228 -10.37 2.28 13.24
CA PRO A 228 -11.11 3.53 13.08
C PRO A 228 -10.42 4.56 12.15
N PHE A 229 -9.11 4.44 11.88
CA PHE A 229 -8.39 5.32 10.97
C PHE A 229 -8.55 4.89 9.52
N MET A 230 -8.57 3.58 9.27
CA MET A 230 -8.76 3.01 7.93
C MET A 230 -10.25 2.79 7.60
N ASN A 231 -11.12 2.79 8.61
CA ASN A 231 -12.55 2.53 8.54
C ASN A 231 -12.86 1.15 7.90
N GLU A 232 -12.03 0.15 8.21
CA GLU A 232 -12.08 -1.22 7.67
C GLU A 232 -11.76 -2.25 8.78
N TYR A 233 -12.22 -3.50 8.62
CA TYR A 233 -11.90 -4.62 9.52
C TYR A 233 -10.65 -5.37 9.03
N PHE A 234 -9.73 -5.66 9.94
CA PHE A 234 -8.56 -6.49 9.69
C PHE A 234 -8.62 -7.78 10.49
N THR A 235 -7.95 -8.82 10.01
CA THR A 235 -7.89 -10.11 10.68
C THR A 235 -6.52 -10.30 11.29
N VAL A 236 -6.44 -10.48 12.60
CA VAL A 236 -5.19 -10.71 13.31
C VAL A 236 -5.11 -12.18 13.71
N LEU A 237 -3.93 -12.78 13.50
CA LEU A 237 -3.61 -14.12 13.98
C LEU A 237 -2.75 -13.98 15.23
N VAL A 238 -3.32 -14.31 16.38
CA VAL A 238 -2.60 -14.25 17.66
C VAL A 238 -2.05 -15.63 17.98
N GLU A 239 -0.74 -15.70 18.23
CA GLU A 239 -0.05 -16.93 18.62
C GLU A 239 -0.09 -17.06 20.15
N VAL A 240 -0.86 -18.02 20.66
CA VAL A 240 -1.06 -18.21 22.10
C VAL A 240 -0.47 -19.55 22.56
N PRO A 241 0.42 -19.57 23.57
CA PRO A 241 0.87 -20.82 24.19
C PRO A 241 -0.30 -21.58 24.80
N ILE A 242 -0.41 -22.89 24.53
CA ILE A 242 -1.54 -23.72 25.03
C ILE A 242 -1.69 -23.67 26.56
N GLU A 243 -0.60 -23.46 27.30
CA GLU A 243 -0.62 -23.37 28.78
C GLU A 243 -1.37 -22.14 29.31
N ILE A 244 -1.56 -21.10 28.48
CA ILE A 244 -2.31 -19.88 28.79
C ILE A 244 -3.79 -20.02 28.41
N VAL A 245 -4.17 -21.08 27.68
CA VAL A 245 -5.55 -21.36 27.29
C VAL A 245 -6.31 -22.00 28.46
N LYS A 246 -6.46 -21.24 29.55
CA LYS A 246 -7.71 -21.30 30.31
C LYS A 246 -8.65 -20.26 29.69
N PRO A 247 -9.92 -20.61 29.45
CA PRO A 247 -10.83 -19.78 28.67
C PRO A 247 -11.04 -18.48 29.42
N ARG A 248 -10.43 -17.42 28.91
CA ARG A 248 -10.59 -16.07 29.41
C ARG A 248 -10.70 -15.19 28.18
N ASP A 249 -11.96 -15.02 27.76
CA ASP A 249 -12.36 -14.23 26.61
C ASP A 249 -12.10 -12.72 26.81
N ASP A 250 -11.71 -12.33 28.02
CA ASP A 250 -11.42 -10.97 28.49
C ASP A 250 -10.12 -10.36 27.94
N ILE A 251 -9.09 -11.17 27.65
CA ILE A 251 -7.79 -10.66 27.15
C ILE A 251 -7.91 -10.09 25.72
N ALA A 252 -8.74 -10.70 24.89
CA ALA A 252 -8.90 -10.32 23.50
C ALA A 252 -9.63 -8.97 23.35
N GLU A 253 -10.53 -8.65 24.29
CA GLU A 253 -11.30 -7.42 24.33
C GLU A 253 -10.45 -6.25 24.86
N GLU A 254 -9.63 -6.46 25.90
CA GLU A 254 -8.70 -5.45 26.41
C GLU A 254 -7.62 -5.04 25.38
N VAL A 255 -7.10 -6.00 24.61
CA VAL A 255 -6.10 -5.71 23.55
C VAL A 255 -6.74 -4.88 22.43
N ALA A 256 -7.98 -5.18 22.06
CA ALA A 256 -8.72 -4.42 21.05
C ALA A 256 -9.04 -2.99 21.52
N GLU A 257 -9.42 -2.81 22.80
CA GLU A 257 -9.70 -1.48 23.37
C GLU A 257 -8.45 -0.59 23.47
N GLY A 258 -7.30 -1.12 23.89
CA GLY A 258 -6.09 -0.28 24.00
C GLY A 258 -5.44 0.05 22.65
N PHE A 259 -5.66 -0.76 21.61
CA PHE A 259 -5.36 -0.37 20.22
C PHE A 259 -6.19 0.84 19.77
N ALA A 260 -7.48 0.89 20.13
CA ALA A 260 -8.36 1.99 19.80
C ALA A 260 -8.04 3.29 20.59
N GLN A 261 -7.45 3.18 21.78
CA GLN A 261 -7.20 4.32 22.68
C GLN A 261 -5.74 4.83 22.71
N SER A 262 -4.84 4.36 21.83
CA SER A 262 -3.42 4.76 21.81
C SER A 262 -2.65 4.50 23.12
N LYS A 263 -3.05 3.48 23.91
CA LYS A 263 -2.38 3.06 25.15
C LYS A 263 -1.56 1.78 24.96
N PHE A 264 -0.79 1.73 23.87
CA PHE A 264 -0.08 0.51 23.47
C PHE A 264 1.01 0.08 24.47
N GLY A 265 1.62 1.05 25.18
CA GLY A 265 2.62 0.79 26.22
C GLY A 265 2.08 0.02 27.42
N ASP A 266 0.89 0.37 27.89
CA ASP A 266 0.27 -0.22 29.09
C ASP A 266 -0.21 -1.67 28.86
N ILE A 267 -0.51 -2.04 27.60
CA ILE A 267 -0.84 -3.42 27.21
C ILE A 267 0.43 -4.29 27.19
N LEU A 268 1.56 -3.76 26.71
CA LEU A 268 2.80 -4.51 26.64
C LEU A 268 3.33 -4.89 28.03
N GLU A 269 3.13 -4.04 29.04
CA GLU A 269 3.43 -4.38 30.46
C GLU A 269 2.55 -5.51 31.01
N LYS A 270 1.28 -5.60 30.58
CA LYS A 270 0.37 -6.70 31.00
C LYS A 270 0.61 -8.02 30.26
N LEU A 271 1.31 -7.99 29.12
CA LEU A 271 1.62 -9.15 28.29
C LEU A 271 2.99 -9.78 28.59
N GLU A 272 3.50 -9.64 29.83
CA GLU A 272 4.69 -10.36 30.29
C GLU A 272 4.53 -11.88 30.04
N GLY A 273 5.21 -12.36 28.98
CA GLY A 273 5.19 -13.76 28.55
C GLY A 273 4.78 -13.99 27.08
N VAL A 274 4.17 -13.00 26.41
CA VAL A 274 3.86 -13.09 24.97
C VAL A 274 5.10 -12.67 24.17
N LYS A 275 5.81 -13.67 23.62
CA LYS A 275 7.08 -13.43 22.91
C LYS A 275 6.90 -12.82 21.52
N HIS A 276 5.76 -13.04 20.87
CA HIS A 276 5.53 -12.59 19.49
C HIS A 276 4.06 -12.21 19.27
N ALA A 277 3.83 -11.07 18.63
CA ALA A 277 2.52 -10.68 18.08
C ALA A 277 2.70 -10.39 16.59
N ILE A 278 1.90 -11.03 15.74
CA ILE A 278 1.99 -10.91 14.29
C ILE A 278 0.68 -10.29 13.79
N ALA A 279 0.76 -9.08 13.25
CA ALA A 279 -0.32 -8.51 12.45
C ALA A 279 -0.18 -9.05 11.02
N VAL A 280 -1.24 -9.67 10.49
CA VAL A 280 -1.27 -10.22 9.12
C VAL A 280 -2.30 -9.45 8.30
N GLU A 281 -1.89 -8.89 7.18
CA GLU A 281 -2.78 -8.25 6.21
C GLU A 281 -3.43 -9.32 5.30
N GLY A 282 -4.70 -9.14 4.96
CA GLY A 282 -5.62 -10.18 4.48
C GLY A 282 -5.14 -11.15 3.39
N LEU A 283 -5.37 -12.45 3.64
CA LEU A 283 -5.26 -13.56 2.69
C LEU A 283 -6.51 -13.65 1.80
N THR A 284 -6.33 -13.68 0.48
CA THR A 284 -7.27 -14.37 -0.42
C THR A 284 -6.50 -15.36 -1.31
N GLN A 285 -6.83 -16.64 -1.07
CA GLN A 285 -6.59 -17.87 -1.84
C GLN A 285 -5.22 -18.12 -2.51
N MET A 286 -4.60 -19.21 -2.02
CA MET A 286 -3.51 -20.01 -2.57
C MET A 286 -2.08 -19.52 -2.32
N GLY A 287 -1.41 -20.22 -1.39
CA GLY A 287 0.01 -20.50 -1.48
C GLY A 287 0.93 -19.60 -0.64
N GLN A 288 1.22 -20.08 0.58
CA GLN A 288 2.42 -19.87 1.40
C GLN A 288 2.98 -18.44 1.54
N PHE A 289 2.99 -17.95 2.78
CA PHE A 289 3.95 -16.94 3.22
C PHE A 289 4.62 -17.35 4.52
N ILE A 290 5.95 -17.34 4.50
CA ILE A 290 6.79 -17.04 5.65
C ILE A 290 7.06 -15.53 5.54
N LEU A 291 6.80 -14.76 6.60
CA LEU A 291 7.70 -13.66 6.94
C LEU A 291 7.65 -13.35 8.43
N HIS A 292 8.82 -13.57 9.05
CA HIS A 292 9.17 -13.17 10.40
C HIS A 292 9.07 -11.65 10.55
N ARG A 293 8.50 -11.20 11.66
CA ARG A 293 9.01 -10.04 12.39
C ARG A 293 9.28 -10.52 13.81
N GLU A 294 10.53 -10.87 14.08
CA GLU A 294 11.00 -10.98 15.46
C GLU A 294 10.91 -9.59 16.08
N LEU A 295 9.95 -9.40 16.97
CA LEU A 295 10.07 -8.37 18.01
C LEU A 295 11.01 -8.97 19.06
N CYS A 296 12.31 -8.78 18.86
CA CYS A 296 13.26 -8.98 19.96
C CYS A 296 13.03 -7.87 20.98
N MET A 297 12.65 -8.25 22.20
CA MET A 297 12.99 -7.48 23.40
C MET A 297 14.47 -7.71 23.71
#